data_AF-A0A6G0M7A0-F1
#
_entry.id   AF-A0A6G0M7A0-F1
#
_cell.length_a   1.000
_cell.length_b   1.000
_cell.length_c   1.000
_cell.angle_alpha   90.00
_cell.angle_beta   90.00
_cell.angle_gamma   90.00
#
_symmetry.space_group_name_H-M   'P 1'
#
loop_
_entity.id
_entity.type
_entity.pdbx_description
1 polymer ?
#
loop_
_entity_poly.entity_id
_entity_poly.type
_entity_poly.pdbx_seq_one_letter_code
_entity_poly.pdbx_strand_id
1 'polypeptide(L)'
;MRLYHLLALAAVVAQTSAVSKSTLKTRLNGWYKCSDYTFSDQGSSSGQSSECATFNAPLCYPGICKAPQFADPTIDVFVKRMPATTGDPKSATNVWLLQGGPGYSSTAMESSMISLFAQLNGSANVYTMDYRGTGRSTLLECVAAQATTSGSPEGKEFDPSEVPACAQDLENEYGDLASFSVTSAATDLVTFISKYTNGANTIVYG
;
A
#
# COMPACT_ATOMS: atom_id res chain seq x y z
N MET A 1 41.72 -60.21 33.00
CA MET A 1 40.79 -59.07 33.03
C MET A 1 41.18 -58.11 31.91
N ARG A 2 40.48 -58.17 30.76
CA ARG A 2 40.74 -57.32 29.58
C ARG A 2 39.79 -56.13 29.63
N LEU A 3 40.32 -54.92 29.73
CA LEU A 3 39.54 -53.67 29.67
C LEU A 3 39.64 -53.14 28.23
N TYR A 4 38.53 -53.19 27.48
CA TYR A 4 38.43 -52.58 26.15
C TYR A 4 37.90 -51.15 26.32
N HIS A 5 38.73 -50.15 25.99
CA HIS A 5 38.29 -48.76 25.91
C HIS A 5 37.53 -48.53 24.59
N LEU A 6 36.22 -48.28 24.69
CA LEU A 6 35.38 -47.85 23.57
C LEU A 6 35.48 -46.32 23.43
N LEU A 7 36.06 -45.85 22.34
CA LEU A 7 36.02 -44.44 21.94
C LEU A 7 34.70 -44.17 21.20
N ALA A 8 33.81 -43.39 21.81
CA ALA A 8 32.58 -42.93 21.17
C ALA A 8 32.88 -41.66 20.33
N LEU A 9 32.76 -41.76 19.01
CA LEU A 9 32.75 -40.58 18.12
C LEU A 9 31.37 -39.91 18.16
N ALA A 10 31.32 -38.69 18.72
CA ALA A 10 30.14 -37.84 18.62
C ALA A 10 30.11 -37.16 17.24
N ALA A 11 29.19 -37.57 16.37
CA ALA A 11 28.92 -36.90 15.10
C ALA A 11 28.04 -35.67 15.36
N VAL A 12 28.59 -34.46 15.20
CA VAL A 12 27.82 -33.21 15.23
C VAL A 12 27.12 -33.06 13.89
N VAL A 13 25.82 -33.36 13.84
CA VAL A 13 24.99 -33.09 12.67
C VAL A 13 24.63 -31.60 12.69
N ALA A 14 25.34 -30.79 11.91
CA ALA A 14 24.94 -29.42 11.64
C ALA A 14 23.67 -29.43 10.78
N GLN A 15 22.51 -29.26 11.40
CA GLN A 15 21.25 -29.03 10.68
C GLN A 15 21.28 -27.62 10.10
N THR A 16 21.65 -27.49 8.82
CA THR A 16 21.42 -26.27 8.06
C THR A 16 19.91 -26.18 7.77
N SER A 17 19.17 -25.45 8.60
CA SER A 17 17.79 -25.09 8.29
C SER A 17 17.83 -24.08 7.14
N ALA A 18 17.56 -24.55 5.92
CA ALA A 18 17.29 -23.66 4.80
C ALA A 18 15.98 -22.92 5.11
N VAL A 19 16.08 -21.66 5.57
CA VAL A 19 14.92 -20.77 5.68
C VAL A 19 14.47 -20.48 4.24
N SER A 20 13.41 -21.17 3.81
CA SER A 20 12.69 -20.82 2.60
C SER A 20 12.22 -19.38 2.75
N LYS A 21 12.85 -18.44 2.03
CA LYS A 21 12.30 -17.10 1.83
C LYS A 21 10.98 -17.28 1.09
N SER A 22 9.88 -17.34 1.83
CA SER A 22 8.55 -17.17 1.27
C SER A 22 8.52 -15.77 0.66
N THR A 23 8.68 -15.69 -0.65
CA THR A 23 8.41 -14.45 -1.37
C THR A 23 6.92 -14.23 -1.25
N LEU A 24 6.50 -13.36 -0.32
CA LEU A 24 5.11 -12.93 -0.20
C LEU A 24 4.61 -12.53 -1.59
N LYS A 25 3.67 -13.31 -2.11
CA LYS A 25 3.07 -13.05 -3.40
C LYS A 25 2.09 -11.92 -3.21
N THR A 26 2.44 -10.76 -3.74
CA THR A 26 1.51 -9.65 -3.84
C THR A 26 0.26 -10.07 -4.62
N ARG A 27 -0.89 -9.51 -4.27
CA ARG A 27 -2.18 -9.84 -4.89
C ARG A 27 -2.98 -8.57 -5.17
N LEU A 28 -3.68 -8.56 -6.30
CA LEU A 28 -4.76 -7.62 -6.56
C LEU A 28 -6.09 -8.33 -6.32
N ASN A 29 -7.00 -7.74 -5.54
CA ASN A 29 -8.28 -8.38 -5.22
C ASN A 29 -9.27 -8.41 -6.40
N GLY A 30 -9.07 -7.57 -7.41
CA GLY A 30 -9.91 -7.46 -8.60
C GLY A 30 -10.26 -6.00 -8.89
N TRP A 31 -10.77 -5.73 -10.09
CA TRP A 31 -11.28 -4.40 -10.45
C TRP A 31 -12.80 -4.37 -10.31
N TYR A 32 -13.29 -3.45 -9.49
CA TYR A 32 -14.72 -3.27 -9.21
C TYR A 32 -15.17 -1.89 -9.67
N LYS A 33 -16.35 -1.78 -10.27
CA LYS A 33 -16.93 -0.47 -10.56
C LYS A 33 -17.12 0.31 -9.26
N CYS A 34 -16.70 1.56 -9.25
CA CYS A 34 -16.81 2.46 -8.11
C CYS A 34 -17.18 3.86 -8.57
N SER A 35 -17.58 4.72 -7.63
CA SER A 35 -17.91 6.10 -7.93
C SER A 35 -16.69 6.88 -8.41
N ASP A 36 -16.91 7.80 -9.35
CA ASP A 36 -15.84 8.68 -9.83
C ASP A 36 -15.34 9.59 -8.68
N TYR A 37 -16.28 10.14 -7.91
CA TYR A 37 -16.04 10.82 -6.64
C TYR A 37 -16.37 9.92 -5.44
N THR A 38 -15.47 9.84 -4.47
CA THR A 38 -15.67 9.09 -3.21
C THR A 38 -16.69 9.77 -2.32
N PHE A 39 -16.65 11.10 -2.27
CA PHE A 39 -17.62 11.93 -1.54
C PHE A 39 -18.45 12.68 -2.57
N SER A 40 -19.63 12.16 -2.91
CA SER A 40 -20.58 12.85 -3.78
C SER A 40 -21.90 13.05 -3.04
N ASP A 41 -22.30 14.30 -2.84
CA ASP A 41 -23.56 14.68 -2.18
C ASP A 41 -24.80 14.21 -2.96
N GLN A 42 -24.64 13.85 -4.24
CA GLN A 42 -25.73 13.47 -5.14
C GLN A 42 -25.97 11.95 -5.25
N GLY A 43 -25.26 11.13 -4.47
CA GLY A 43 -25.30 9.68 -4.61
C GLY A 43 -24.69 9.18 -5.93
N SER A 44 -24.49 7.87 -6.03
CA SER A 44 -23.75 7.25 -7.13
C SER A 44 -24.45 7.45 -8.48
N SER A 45 -24.02 8.43 -9.27
CA SER A 45 -24.57 8.68 -10.60
C SER A 45 -24.36 7.48 -11.54
N SER A 46 -25.38 7.12 -12.29
CA SER A 46 -25.30 6.15 -13.39
C SER A 46 -24.43 6.72 -14.52
N GLY A 47 -23.13 6.42 -14.48
CA GLY A 47 -22.13 6.91 -15.43
C GLY A 47 -20.68 6.60 -15.05
N GLN A 48 -20.46 5.72 -14.07
CA GLN A 48 -19.16 5.44 -13.47
C GLN A 48 -18.15 4.96 -14.51
N SER A 49 -17.12 5.77 -14.76
CA SER A 49 -15.96 5.38 -15.58
C SER A 49 -14.85 4.76 -14.73
N SER A 50 -14.97 4.87 -13.40
CA SER A 50 -13.95 4.42 -12.46
C SER A 50 -14.06 2.95 -12.05
N GLU A 51 -12.90 2.36 -11.81
CA GLU A 51 -12.70 1.05 -11.22
C GLU A 51 -11.74 1.16 -10.04
N CYS A 52 -12.04 0.42 -8.97
CA CYS A 52 -11.27 0.42 -7.74
C CYS A 52 -10.79 -0.99 -7.41
N ALA A 53 -9.65 -1.08 -6.74
CA ALA A 53 -9.03 -2.33 -6.33
C ALA A 53 -8.22 -2.14 -5.04
N THR A 54 -7.93 -3.25 -4.38
CA THR A 54 -6.97 -3.33 -3.26
C THR A 54 -5.79 -4.19 -3.68
N PHE A 55 -4.62 -3.58 -3.62
CA PHE A 55 -3.33 -4.21 -3.79
C PHE A 55 -2.79 -4.60 -2.42
N ASN A 56 -2.69 -5.90 -2.18
CA ASN A 56 -2.08 -6.44 -0.97
C ASN A 56 -0.55 -6.47 -1.16
N ALA A 57 0.12 -5.52 -0.52
CA ALA A 57 1.55 -5.29 -0.57
C ALA A 57 2.24 -5.90 0.67
N PRO A 58 3.55 -6.19 0.61
CA PRO A 58 4.28 -6.56 1.81
C PRO A 58 4.33 -5.39 2.80
N LEU A 59 4.17 -5.66 4.09
CA LEU A 59 4.41 -4.67 5.15
C LEU A 59 5.84 -4.13 5.03
N CYS A 60 6.82 -5.03 4.92
CA CYS A 60 8.23 -4.68 4.73
C CYS A 60 8.79 -5.22 3.42
N TYR A 61 9.32 -4.33 2.58
CA TYR A 61 10.08 -4.72 1.41
C TYR A 61 11.53 -5.08 1.77
N PRO A 62 12.14 -6.05 1.05
CA PRO A 62 13.54 -6.41 1.25
C PRO A 62 14.47 -5.20 1.11
N GLY A 63 15.33 -5.00 2.10
CA GLY A 63 16.30 -3.90 2.12
C GLY A 63 15.77 -2.58 2.70
N ILE A 64 14.48 -2.49 3.03
CA ILE A 64 13.92 -1.32 3.71
C ILE A 64 13.72 -1.61 5.21
N CYS A 65 12.96 -2.66 5.54
CA CYS A 65 12.70 -3.06 6.92
C CYS A 65 12.51 -4.58 7.03
N LYS A 66 12.31 -5.07 8.25
CA LYS A 66 11.94 -6.46 8.53
C LYS A 66 10.61 -6.48 9.28
N ALA A 67 9.61 -7.16 8.71
CA ALA A 67 8.34 -7.35 9.38
C ALA A 67 8.58 -8.21 10.64
N PRO A 68 8.13 -7.76 11.82
CA PRO A 68 8.21 -8.57 13.02
C PRO A 68 7.24 -9.74 12.92
N GLN A 69 7.49 -10.81 13.69
CA GLN A 69 6.66 -12.03 13.63
C GLN A 69 5.22 -11.81 14.11
N PHE A 70 4.99 -10.80 14.95
CA PHE A 70 3.66 -10.50 15.50
C PHE A 70 2.78 -9.68 14.55
N ALA A 71 3.37 -8.93 13.62
CA ALA A 71 2.63 -8.05 12.72
C ALA A 71 2.06 -8.83 11.53
N ASP A 72 1.00 -8.30 10.94
CA ASP A 72 0.54 -8.79 9.63
C ASP A 72 1.69 -8.61 8.61
N PRO A 73 2.08 -9.66 7.88
CA PRO A 73 3.14 -9.54 6.88
C PRO A 73 2.76 -8.66 5.68
N THR A 74 1.50 -8.24 5.56
CA THR A 74 0.95 -7.50 4.43
C THR A 74 0.16 -6.29 4.87
N ILE A 75 0.02 -5.33 3.95
CA ILE A 75 -0.86 -4.18 4.08
C ILE A 75 -1.71 -4.04 2.82
N ASP A 76 -2.86 -3.42 2.98
CA ASP A 76 -3.76 -3.13 1.88
C ASP A 76 -3.49 -1.72 1.34
N VAL A 77 -3.34 -1.63 0.03
CA VAL A 77 -3.09 -0.39 -0.69
C VAL A 77 -4.21 -0.19 -1.70
N PHE A 78 -5.00 0.87 -1.50
CA PHE A 78 -6.12 1.20 -2.37
C PHE A 78 -5.63 1.82 -3.68
N VAL A 79 -6.20 1.37 -4.80
CA VAL A 79 -5.94 1.89 -6.14
C VAL A 79 -7.25 2.16 -6.86
N LYS A 80 -7.34 3.31 -7.52
CA LYS A 80 -8.45 3.69 -8.40
C LYS A 80 -7.92 3.97 -9.80
N ARG A 81 -8.70 3.59 -10.82
CA ARG A 81 -8.41 3.88 -12.23
C ARG A 81 -9.64 4.28 -13.02
N MET A 82 -9.44 5.02 -14.10
CA MET A 82 -10.39 5.21 -15.19
C MET A 82 -9.77 4.56 -16.43
N PRO A 83 -10.23 3.38 -16.85
CA PRO A 83 -9.71 2.73 -18.06
C PRO A 83 -10.02 3.57 -19.30
N ALA A 84 -9.13 3.54 -20.29
CA ALA A 84 -9.35 4.21 -21.56
C ALA A 84 -10.68 3.76 -22.21
N THR A 85 -11.49 4.70 -22.67
CA THR A 85 -12.74 4.41 -23.41
C THR A 85 -12.59 4.62 -24.91
N THR A 86 -11.54 5.32 -25.33
CA THR A 86 -11.14 5.47 -26.73
C THR A 86 -9.91 4.61 -26.99
N GLY A 87 -10.06 3.56 -27.81
CA GLY A 87 -9.02 2.57 -28.08
C GLY A 87 -9.06 1.36 -27.13
N ASP A 88 -7.94 0.64 -26.99
CA ASP A 88 -7.85 -0.53 -26.10
C ASP A 88 -7.10 -0.17 -24.80
N PRO A 89 -7.74 -0.25 -23.60
CA PRO A 89 -7.09 -0.09 -22.31
C PRO A 89 -5.81 -0.91 -22.11
N LYS A 90 -5.67 -2.06 -22.79
CA LYS A 90 -4.50 -2.92 -22.68
C LYS A 90 -3.28 -2.40 -23.43
N SER A 91 -3.44 -1.37 -24.25
CA SER A 91 -2.33 -0.73 -24.99
C SER A 91 -2.26 0.79 -24.80
N ALA A 92 -3.29 1.40 -24.22
CA ALA A 92 -3.32 2.83 -23.91
C ALA A 92 -2.20 3.24 -22.94
N THR A 93 -1.71 4.47 -23.09
CA THR A 93 -0.77 5.08 -22.14
C THR A 93 -1.43 5.19 -20.77
N ASN A 94 -0.65 4.97 -19.71
CA ASN A 94 -1.09 5.16 -18.33
C ASN A 94 -0.62 6.52 -17.81
N VAL A 95 -1.49 7.24 -17.11
CA VAL A 95 -1.13 8.44 -16.37
C VAL A 95 -1.51 8.25 -14.91
N TRP A 96 -0.55 8.37 -14.01
CA TRP A 96 -0.76 8.32 -12.57
C TRP A 96 -0.78 9.73 -12.00
N LEU A 97 -1.85 10.07 -11.28
CA LEU A 97 -1.98 11.29 -10.49
C LEU A 97 -1.90 10.91 -9.01
N LEU A 98 -0.82 11.30 -8.35
CA LEU A 98 -0.56 10.95 -6.97
C LEU A 98 -0.74 12.19 -6.10
N GLN A 99 -1.44 12.01 -4.99
CA GLN A 99 -1.62 13.08 -4.01
C GLN A 99 -0.29 13.37 -3.31
N GLY A 100 0.06 14.65 -3.20
CA GLY A 100 1.23 15.11 -2.44
C GLY A 100 0.92 15.42 -0.98
N GLY A 101 1.96 15.87 -0.26
CA GLY A 101 1.95 15.99 1.21
C GLY A 101 1.89 14.61 1.89
N PRO A 102 2.46 14.43 3.08
CA PRO A 102 2.17 13.21 3.83
C PRO A 102 0.75 13.27 4.41
N GLY A 103 0.07 12.12 4.50
CA GLY A 103 -1.20 11.97 5.21
C GLY A 103 -2.48 12.24 4.40
N TYR A 104 -2.40 12.92 3.25
CA TYR A 104 -3.59 13.17 2.42
C TYR A 104 -3.99 11.96 1.57
N SER A 105 -5.30 11.75 1.45
CA SER A 105 -5.86 10.73 0.56
C SER A 105 -5.91 11.22 -0.90
N SER A 106 -5.77 10.27 -1.82
CA SER A 106 -6.02 10.44 -3.26
C SER A 106 -7.45 10.84 -3.63
N THR A 107 -8.39 10.89 -2.68
CA THR A 107 -9.71 11.52 -2.93
C THR A 107 -9.56 12.95 -3.45
N ALA A 108 -8.54 13.69 -3.00
CA ALA A 108 -8.20 15.02 -3.51
C ALA A 108 -7.81 15.05 -5.00
N MET A 109 -7.42 13.90 -5.58
CA MET A 109 -7.04 13.78 -7.00
C MET A 109 -8.21 13.43 -7.91
N GLU A 110 -9.35 13.02 -7.38
CA GLU A 110 -10.46 12.47 -8.19
C GLU A 110 -11.01 13.50 -9.20
N SER A 111 -11.13 14.76 -8.81
CA SER A 111 -11.52 15.85 -9.73
C SER A 111 -10.50 16.02 -10.87
N SER A 112 -9.21 15.98 -10.55
CA SER A 112 -8.12 16.07 -11.53
C SER A 112 -8.09 14.85 -12.46
N MET A 113 -8.36 13.64 -11.94
CA MET A 113 -8.46 12.43 -12.76
C MET A 113 -9.57 12.56 -13.80
N ILE A 114 -10.76 12.99 -13.38
CA ILE A 114 -11.92 13.15 -14.26
C ILE A 114 -11.66 14.22 -15.32
N SER A 115 -11.14 15.37 -14.89
CA SER A 115 -10.79 16.48 -15.79
C SER A 115 -9.75 16.04 -16.83
N LEU A 116 -8.69 15.35 -16.41
CA LEU A 116 -7.66 14.82 -17.31
C LEU A 116 -8.23 13.78 -18.27
N PHE A 117 -9.02 12.83 -17.76
CA PHE A 117 -9.65 11.80 -18.58
C PHE A 117 -10.54 12.40 -19.68
N ALA A 118 -11.32 13.42 -19.33
CA ALA A 118 -12.16 14.16 -20.28
C ALA A 118 -11.32 14.93 -21.31
N GLN A 119 -10.29 15.66 -20.89
CA GLN A 119 -9.40 16.42 -21.79
C GLN A 119 -8.66 15.53 -22.78
N LEU A 120 -8.33 14.30 -22.37
CA LEU A 120 -7.70 13.29 -23.22
C LEU A 120 -8.72 12.51 -24.07
N ASN A 121 -10.01 12.87 -24.05
CA ASN A 121 -11.09 12.14 -24.72
C ASN A 121 -11.08 10.63 -24.41
N GLY A 122 -10.75 10.26 -23.16
CA GLY A 122 -10.68 8.87 -22.72
C GLY A 122 -9.62 8.01 -23.41
N SER A 123 -8.58 8.60 -24.00
CA SER A 123 -7.53 7.87 -24.74
C SER A 123 -6.42 7.27 -23.88
N ALA A 124 -6.42 7.55 -22.57
CA ALA A 124 -5.44 7.06 -21.61
C ALA A 124 -6.12 6.38 -20.41
N ASN A 125 -5.44 5.42 -19.80
CA ASN A 125 -5.82 4.94 -18.48
C ASN A 125 -5.32 5.94 -17.43
N VAL A 126 -6.20 6.44 -16.58
CA VAL A 126 -5.82 7.40 -15.51
C VAL A 126 -5.89 6.68 -14.17
N TYR A 127 -4.84 6.74 -13.36
CA TYR A 127 -4.72 6.04 -12.08
C TYR A 127 -4.48 7.00 -10.93
N THR A 128 -4.86 6.58 -9.73
CA THR A 128 -4.41 7.14 -8.45
C THR A 128 -4.35 6.02 -7.41
N MET A 129 -3.72 6.30 -6.28
CA MET A 129 -3.68 5.38 -5.14
C MET A 129 -3.61 6.17 -3.83
N ASP A 130 -4.18 5.60 -2.77
CA ASP A 130 -3.84 6.05 -1.43
C ASP A 130 -2.51 5.40 -1.04
N TYR A 131 -1.53 6.19 -0.61
CA TYR A 131 -0.28 5.61 -0.10
C TYR A 131 -0.57 4.73 1.13
N ARG A 132 0.34 3.79 1.39
CA ARG A 132 0.36 3.10 2.68
C ARG A 132 0.29 4.11 3.82
N GLY A 133 -0.56 3.86 4.81
CA GLY A 133 -0.77 4.76 5.94
C GLY A 133 -1.76 5.89 5.71
N THR A 134 -2.43 5.96 4.55
CA THR A 134 -3.35 7.06 4.21
C THR A 134 -4.67 6.59 3.62
N GLY A 135 -5.72 7.42 3.75
CA GLY A 135 -6.99 7.24 3.04
C GLY A 135 -7.64 5.86 3.23
N ARG A 136 -7.94 5.20 2.11
CA ARG A 136 -8.60 3.88 2.05
C ARG A 136 -7.62 2.71 2.01
N SER A 137 -6.31 2.97 2.05
CA SER A 137 -5.29 1.95 2.31
C SER A 137 -5.32 1.57 3.79
N THR A 138 -4.42 0.71 4.25
CA THR A 138 -4.14 0.55 5.69
C THR A 138 -3.75 1.92 6.25
N LEU A 139 -4.70 2.61 6.88
CA LEU A 139 -4.56 3.92 7.48
C LEU A 139 -3.76 3.80 8.79
N LEU A 140 -2.85 4.73 9.06
CA LEU A 140 -2.20 4.78 10.35
C LEU A 140 -3.18 5.38 11.37
N GLU A 141 -3.75 4.53 12.21
CA GLU A 141 -4.63 4.92 13.30
C GLU A 141 -3.93 4.70 14.64
N CYS A 142 -3.88 5.74 15.47
CA CYS A 142 -3.27 5.71 16.80
C CYS A 142 -4.34 5.52 17.88
N VAL A 143 -5.03 4.38 17.79
CA VAL A 143 -6.25 4.07 18.56
C VAL A 143 -5.98 4.03 20.07
N ALA A 144 -4.90 3.36 20.50
CA ALA A 144 -4.58 3.24 21.93
C ALA A 144 -4.01 4.56 22.48
N ALA A 145 -3.27 5.31 21.65
CA ALA A 145 -2.84 6.67 22.00
C ALA A 145 -3.98 7.69 21.97
N GLN A 146 -5.17 7.31 21.48
CA GLN A 146 -6.33 8.17 21.27
C GLN A 146 -6.02 9.42 20.43
N ALA A 147 -5.04 9.34 19.52
CA ALA A 147 -4.67 10.49 18.72
C ALA A 147 -5.78 10.84 17.71
N THR A 148 -5.96 12.12 17.38
CA THR A 148 -7.02 12.60 16.46
C THR A 148 -8.45 12.25 16.88
N THR A 149 -8.66 11.87 18.14
CA THR A 149 -10.01 11.65 18.69
C THR A 149 -10.62 12.98 19.12
N SER A 150 -11.95 13.04 19.28
CA SER A 150 -12.61 14.28 19.72
C SER A 150 -12.16 14.80 21.10
N GLY A 151 -11.42 13.99 21.87
CA GLY A 151 -10.85 14.37 23.16
C GLY A 151 -9.38 14.81 23.11
N SER A 152 -8.75 14.80 21.93
CA SER A 152 -7.37 15.26 21.75
C SER A 152 -7.26 16.80 21.80
N PRO A 153 -6.04 17.36 21.91
CA PRO A 153 -5.83 18.81 21.94
C PRO A 153 -6.39 19.56 20.71
N GLU A 154 -6.26 19.01 19.50
CA GLU A 154 -6.77 19.60 18.25
C GLU A 154 -7.97 18.83 17.66
N GLY A 155 -8.62 17.99 18.47
CA GLY A 155 -9.76 17.17 18.06
C GLY A 155 -9.40 16.18 16.96
N LYS A 156 -9.98 16.34 15.78
CA LYS A 156 -9.71 15.42 14.66
C LYS A 156 -8.44 15.75 13.87
N GLU A 157 -7.85 16.91 14.14
CA GLU A 157 -6.55 17.26 13.60
C GLU A 157 -5.45 16.67 14.49
N PHE A 158 -4.31 16.38 13.88
CA PHE A 158 -3.18 15.76 14.55
C PHE A 158 -2.34 16.83 15.26
N ASP A 159 -2.28 16.77 16.58
CA ASP A 159 -1.46 17.68 17.39
C ASP A 159 -0.02 17.14 17.51
N PRO A 160 1.03 17.97 17.33
CA PRO A 160 2.42 17.53 17.44
C PRO A 160 2.79 16.86 18.79
N SER A 161 2.07 17.15 19.87
CA SER A 161 2.26 16.51 21.18
C SER A 161 1.81 15.05 21.22
N GLU A 162 0.98 14.62 20.25
CA GLU A 162 0.50 13.23 20.12
C GLU A 162 1.55 12.31 19.48
N VAL A 163 2.55 12.87 18.78
CA VAL A 163 3.57 12.11 18.03
C VAL A 163 4.21 10.99 18.86
N PRO A 164 4.71 11.21 20.09
CA PRO A 164 5.45 10.16 20.81
C PRO A 164 4.57 8.96 21.16
N ALA A 165 3.34 9.20 21.62
CA ALA A 165 2.41 8.14 21.99
C ALA A 165 1.88 7.41 20.75
N CYS A 166 1.57 8.16 19.68
CA CYS A 166 1.14 7.61 18.41
C CYS A 166 2.23 6.76 17.75
N ALA A 167 3.49 7.22 17.73
CA ALA A 167 4.60 6.43 17.22
C ALA A 167 4.77 5.11 17.99
N GLN A 168 4.67 5.14 19.32
CA GLN A 168 4.75 3.94 20.15
C GLN A 168 3.59 2.97 19.88
N ASP A 169 2.36 3.47 19.69
CA ASP A 169 1.20 2.66 19.33
C ASP A 169 1.43 1.94 17.99
N LEU A 170 1.84 2.68 16.97
CA LEU A 170 2.13 2.14 15.65
C LEU A 170 3.31 1.16 15.65
N GLU A 171 4.36 1.42 16.44
CA GLU A 171 5.49 0.48 16.58
C GLU A 171 5.06 -0.85 17.22
N ASN A 172 4.09 -0.82 18.15
CA ASN A 172 3.52 -2.04 18.72
C ASN A 172 2.68 -2.82 17.71
N GLU A 173 2.08 -2.15 16.72
CA GLU A 173 1.28 -2.80 15.68
C GLU A 173 2.14 -3.32 14.52
N TYR A 174 3.07 -2.50 14.02
CA TYR A 174 3.80 -2.76 12.78
C TYR A 174 5.30 -3.05 12.97
N GLY A 175 5.84 -2.80 14.16
CA GLY A 175 7.28 -2.83 14.41
C GLY A 175 7.98 -1.63 13.78
N ASP A 176 8.93 -1.89 12.89
CA ASP A 176 9.72 -0.84 12.25
C ASP A 176 8.86 0.02 11.31
N LEU A 177 8.64 1.28 11.69
CA LEU A 177 7.84 2.25 10.93
C LEU A 177 8.49 2.70 9.62
N ALA A 178 9.72 2.28 9.31
CA ALA A 178 10.25 2.36 7.94
C ALA A 178 9.36 1.61 6.92
N SER A 179 8.53 0.68 7.40
CA SER A 179 7.41 0.12 6.62
C SER A 179 6.50 1.20 6.04
N PHE A 180 6.26 2.34 6.68
CA PHE A 180 5.44 3.43 6.14
C PHE A 180 6.24 4.60 5.54
N SER A 181 7.53 4.39 5.30
CA SER A 181 8.39 5.41 4.69
C SER A 181 8.00 5.73 3.23
N VAL A 182 8.47 6.89 2.75
CA VAL A 182 8.36 7.27 1.32
C VAL A 182 8.98 6.21 0.41
N THR A 183 10.07 5.56 0.81
CA THR A 183 10.69 4.48 0.02
C THR A 183 9.76 3.27 -0.10
N SER A 184 9.10 2.87 0.99
CA SER A 184 8.13 1.77 0.97
C SER A 184 6.90 2.12 0.13
N ALA A 185 6.36 3.34 0.26
CA ALA A 185 5.24 3.82 -0.54
C ALA A 185 5.59 3.88 -2.06
N ALA A 186 6.77 4.38 -2.41
CA ALA A 186 7.24 4.36 -3.80
C ALA A 186 7.45 2.94 -4.33
N THR A 187 7.88 2.01 -3.47
CA THR A 187 8.06 0.60 -3.83
C THR A 187 6.71 -0.07 -4.11
N ASP A 188 5.64 0.31 -3.41
CA ASP A 188 4.27 -0.13 -3.75
C ASP A 188 3.88 0.30 -5.16
N LEU A 189 4.06 1.58 -5.47
CA LEU A 189 3.73 2.13 -6.78
C LEU A 189 4.48 1.40 -7.90
N VAL A 190 5.80 1.25 -7.77
CA VAL A 190 6.62 0.55 -8.78
C VAL A 190 6.23 -0.92 -8.90
N THR A 191 5.99 -1.59 -7.76
CA THR A 191 5.54 -2.99 -7.76
C THR A 191 4.18 -3.13 -8.42
N PHE A 192 3.26 -2.21 -8.16
CA PHE A 192 1.95 -2.21 -8.79
C PHE A 192 2.04 -1.98 -10.29
N ILE A 193 2.75 -0.92 -10.71
CA ILE A 193 2.94 -0.58 -12.12
C ILE A 193 3.51 -1.79 -12.88
N SER A 194 4.58 -2.39 -12.37
CA SER A 194 5.24 -3.52 -13.05
C SER A 194 4.38 -4.78 -13.15
N LYS A 195 3.49 -5.04 -12.19
CA LYS A 195 2.73 -6.31 -12.11
C LYS A 195 1.29 -6.23 -12.61
N TYR A 196 0.63 -5.09 -12.44
CA TYR A 196 -0.83 -4.98 -12.57
C TYR A 196 -1.29 -3.89 -13.55
N THR A 197 -0.36 -3.14 -14.16
CA THR A 197 -0.70 -2.30 -15.31
C THR A 197 -0.51 -3.07 -16.62
N ASN A 198 -0.77 -2.41 -17.74
CA ASN A 198 -0.78 -3.02 -19.07
C ASN A 198 0.61 -3.11 -19.74
N GLY A 199 1.68 -2.66 -19.09
CA GLY A 199 3.04 -2.63 -19.66
C GLY A 199 3.27 -1.58 -20.75
N ALA A 200 2.28 -0.72 -21.03
CA ALA A 200 2.42 0.41 -21.94
C ALA A 200 3.19 1.58 -21.28
N ASN A 201 3.42 2.63 -22.07
CA ASN A 201 4.05 3.85 -21.58
C ASN A 201 3.30 4.38 -20.35
N THR A 202 4.05 4.79 -19.33
CA THR A 202 3.50 5.20 -18.03
C THR A 202 4.11 6.52 -17.61
N ILE A 203 3.26 7.52 -17.38
CA ILE A 203 3.62 8.83 -16.87
C ILE A 203 3.16 8.90 -15.41
N VAL A 204 4.03 9.37 -14.53
CA VAL A 204 3.72 9.57 -13.11
C VAL A 204 3.84 11.05 -12.77
N TYR A 205 2.80 11.61 -12.16
CA TYR A 205 2.72 12.99 -11.69
C TYR A 205 2.31 12.99 -10.22
N GLY A 206 3.10 13.65 -9.37
CA GLY A 206 2.91 13.72 -7.92
C GLY A 206 3.99 14.56 -7.25
#